data_AF-A0A480BUP7-F1
#
_entry.id   AF-A0A480BUP7-F1
#
_cell.length_a   1.000
_cell.length_b   1.000
_cell.length_c   1.000
_cell.angle_alpha   90.00
_cell.angle_beta   90.00
_cell.angle_gamma   90.00
#
_symmetry.space_group_name_H-M   'P 1'
#
loop_
_entity.id
_entity.type
_entity.pdbx_description
1 polymer ?
#
loop_
_entity_poly.entity_id
_entity_poly.type
_entity_poly.pdbx_seq_one_letter_code
_entity_poly.pdbx_strand_id
1 'polypeptide(L)'
;IINDIMGTTIRVAEPISAGYMEVSAWQLCPADDPPELAHLRNEQFLTFLGPGGFATPDDIEGMEASQRGYASYREAPWINYSKGIAAELAGGFTRPGESDFMMRAFFNAWRDHLGVQQFTEAA
;
A
#
# COMPACT_ATOMS: atom_id res chain seq x y z
N ILE A 1 8.64 -11.69 -18.67
CA ILE A 1 7.55 -10.68 -18.63
C ILE A 1 8.20 -9.34 -18.87
N ILE A 2 7.80 -8.61 -19.93
CA ILE A 2 8.21 -7.22 -20.14
C ILE A 2 7.07 -6.37 -19.59
N ASN A 3 7.38 -5.49 -18.63
CA ASN A 3 6.39 -4.69 -17.94
C ASN A 3 6.63 -3.20 -18.25
N ASP A 4 5.79 -2.62 -19.11
CA ASP A 4 5.83 -1.20 -19.46
C ASP A 4 4.69 -0.46 -18.74
N ILE A 5 4.82 -0.39 -17.42
CA ILE A 5 3.85 0.23 -16.50
C ILE A 5 4.38 1.55 -15.94
N MET A 6 5.41 2.11 -16.57
CA MET A 6 6.07 3.31 -16.11
C MET A 6 5.16 4.51 -16.41
N GLY A 7 4.34 4.87 -15.43
CA GLY A 7 3.45 6.02 -15.46
C GLY A 7 3.28 6.61 -14.06
N THR A 8 2.78 7.83 -13.99
CA THR A 8 2.39 8.41 -12.69
C THR A 8 0.94 8.06 -12.45
N THR A 9 0.66 7.31 -11.38
CA THR A 9 -0.70 6.97 -10.98
C THR A 9 -1.01 7.60 -9.63
N ILE A 10 -2.23 8.10 -9.49
CA ILE A 10 -2.77 8.54 -8.20
C ILE A 10 -3.86 7.54 -7.81
N ARG A 11 -3.79 7.03 -6.59
CA ARG A 11 -4.83 6.20 -5.99
C ARG A 11 -5.32 6.87 -4.72
N VAL A 12 -6.64 6.86 -4.53
CA VAL A 12 -7.30 7.28 -3.30
C VAL A 12 -8.06 6.07 -2.78
N ALA A 13 -7.75 5.65 -1.56
CA ALA A 13 -8.46 4.59 -0.85
C ALA A 13 -9.35 5.23 0.22
N GLU A 14 -10.65 5.24 -0.02
CA GLU A 14 -11.66 5.85 0.84
C GLU A 14 -12.23 4.81 1.81
N PRO A 15 -12.04 4.98 3.14
CA PRO A 15 -12.52 4.02 4.11
C PRO A 15 -14.04 4.18 4.31
N ILE A 16 -14.82 3.15 3.95
CA ILE A 16 -16.27 3.14 4.15
C ILE A 16 -16.62 2.42 5.47
N SER A 17 -15.88 1.36 5.78
CA SER A 17 -15.97 0.64 7.06
C SER A 17 -14.64 -0.06 7.37
N ALA A 18 -14.50 -0.66 8.56
CA ALA A 18 -13.28 -1.36 8.95
C ALA A 18 -12.90 -2.56 8.05
N GLY A 19 -13.84 -3.08 7.27
CA GLY A 19 -13.62 -4.20 6.33
C GLY A 19 -13.96 -3.87 4.88
N TYR A 20 -14.14 -2.59 4.53
CA TYR A 20 -14.47 -2.18 3.17
C TYR A 20 -13.94 -0.79 2.86
N MET A 21 -13.29 -0.66 1.70
CA MET A 21 -12.83 0.61 1.15
C MET A 21 -13.18 0.69 -0.34
N GLU A 22 -13.40 1.90 -0.82
CA GLU A 22 -13.53 2.17 -2.24
C GLU A 22 -12.22 2.77 -2.76
N VAL A 23 -11.73 2.28 -3.89
CA VAL A 23 -10.45 2.73 -4.46
C VAL A 23 -10.71 3.40 -5.80
N SER A 24 -10.41 4.69 -5.87
CA SER A 24 -10.39 5.45 -7.12
C SER A 24 -8.95 5.60 -7.60
N ALA A 25 -8.72 5.39 -8.90
CA ALA A 25 -7.38 5.46 -9.49
C ALA A 25 -7.38 6.23 -10.81
N TRP A 26 -6.37 7.06 -11.00
CA TRP A 26 -6.14 7.82 -12.22
C TRP A 26 -4.70 7.64 -12.68
N GLN A 27 -4.51 7.53 -13.99
CA GLN A 27 -3.20 7.71 -14.59
C GLN A 27 -3.04 9.13 -15.11
N LEU A 28 -1.90 9.73 -14.82
CA LEU A 28 -1.47 11.00 -15.36
C LEU A 28 -0.61 10.76 -16.59
N CYS A 29 -0.89 11.50 -17.66
CA CYS A 29 -0.12 11.52 -18.90
C CYS A 29 0.31 12.96 -19.21
N PRO A 30 1.45 13.17 -19.89
CA PRO A 30 1.81 14.48 -20.43
C PRO A 30 0.68 15.06 -21.29
N ALA A 31 0.43 16.37 -21.14
CA ALA A 31 -0.66 17.05 -21.85
C ALA A 31 -0.41 17.19 -23.36
N ASP A 32 0.85 17.08 -23.77
CA ASP A 32 1.33 17.16 -25.16
C ASP A 32 1.52 15.78 -25.82
N ASP A 33 1.13 14.68 -25.14
CA ASP A 33 1.12 13.35 -25.76
C ASP A 33 0.18 13.33 -26.98
N PRO A 34 0.63 12.81 -28.13
CA PRO A 34 -0.25 12.56 -29.27
C PRO A 34 -1.41 11.63 -28.87
N PRO A 35 -2.59 11.74 -29.50
CA PRO A 35 -3.76 10.94 -29.13
C PRO A 35 -3.50 9.42 -29.09
N GLU A 36 -2.69 8.91 -30.02
CA GLU A 36 -2.33 7.49 -30.09
C GLU A 36 -1.48 7.04 -28.89
N LEU A 37 -0.56 7.89 -28.44
CA LEU A 37 0.29 7.60 -27.27
C LEU A 37 -0.53 7.69 -25.97
N ALA A 38 -1.39 8.71 -25.84
CA ALA A 38 -2.28 8.83 -24.70
C ALA A 38 -3.22 7.62 -24.57
N HIS A 39 -3.74 7.13 -25.70
CA HIS A 39 -4.54 5.90 -25.74
C HIS A 39 -3.73 4.67 -25.31
N LEU A 40 -2.54 4.47 -25.88
CA LEU A 40 -1.67 3.34 -25.51
C LEU A 40 -1.32 3.34 -24.02
N ARG A 41 -1.00 4.51 -23.45
CA ARG A 41 -0.73 4.66 -22.01
C ARG A 41 -1.92 4.26 -21.15
N ASN A 42 -3.13 4.62 -21.57
CA ASN A 42 -4.34 4.24 -20.84
C ASN A 42 -4.59 2.71 -20.92
N GLU A 43 -4.37 2.09 -22.08
CA GLU A 43 -4.43 0.63 -22.20
C GLU A 43 -3.38 -0.06 -21.32
N GLN A 44 -2.15 0.47 -21.27
CA GLN A 44 -1.10 -0.03 -20.38
C GLN A 44 -1.50 0.07 -18.90
N PHE A 45 -2.10 1.20 -18.48
CA PHE A 45 -2.63 1.36 -17.13
C PHE A 45 -3.66 0.26 -16.82
N LEU A 46 -4.68 0.14 -17.68
CA LEU A 46 -5.82 -0.74 -17.46
C LEU A 46 -5.42 -2.22 -17.44
N THR A 47 -4.44 -2.61 -18.26
CA THR A 47 -3.98 -4.00 -18.37
C THR A 47 -3.15 -4.49 -17.19
N PHE A 48 -2.56 -3.59 -16.39
CA PHE A 48 -1.72 -3.99 -15.24
C PHE A 48 -2.21 -3.43 -13.90
N LEU A 49 -2.33 -2.10 -13.79
CA LEU A 49 -2.64 -1.39 -12.53
C LEU A 49 -4.11 -0.96 -12.41
N GLY A 50 -4.89 -1.10 -13.49
CA GLY A 50 -6.33 -0.88 -13.49
C GLY A 50 -7.07 -1.91 -12.63
N PRO A 51 -8.38 -1.72 -12.42
CA PRO A 51 -9.16 -2.51 -11.47
C PRO A 51 -9.20 -4.01 -11.77
N GLY A 52 -9.12 -4.41 -13.04
CA GLY A 52 -8.97 -5.79 -13.49
C GLY A 52 -7.62 -6.10 -14.13
N GLY A 53 -6.64 -5.20 -13.98
CA GLY A 53 -5.31 -5.35 -14.56
C GLY A 53 -4.51 -6.42 -13.85
N PHE A 54 -3.49 -6.97 -14.50
CA PHE A 54 -2.78 -8.19 -14.08
C PHE A 54 -2.22 -8.17 -12.65
N ALA A 55 -1.85 -7.02 -12.09
CA ALA A 55 -1.33 -6.93 -10.73
C ALA A 55 -2.41 -6.71 -9.66
N THR A 56 -3.49 -6.02 -10.01
CA THR A 56 -4.48 -5.55 -9.03
C THR A 56 -5.22 -6.70 -8.31
N PRO A 57 -5.65 -7.79 -8.98
CA PRO A 57 -6.23 -8.94 -8.30
C PRO A 57 -5.30 -9.61 -7.29
N ASP A 58 -4.00 -9.70 -7.58
CA ASP A 58 -3.01 -10.27 -6.66
C ASP A 58 -2.86 -9.37 -5.41
N ASP A 59 -2.79 -8.05 -5.60
CA ASP A 59 -2.79 -7.07 -4.50
C ASP A 59 -4.08 -7.17 -3.66
N ILE A 60 -5.25 -7.26 -4.31
CA ILE A 60 -6.55 -7.40 -3.64
C ILE A 60 -6.60 -8.69 -2.83
N GLU A 61 -6.21 -9.84 -3.39
CA GLU A 61 -6.22 -11.10 -2.64
C GLU A 61 -5.27 -11.02 -1.44
N GLY A 62 -4.10 -10.41 -1.58
CA GLY A 62 -3.17 -10.19 -0.46
C GLY A 62 -3.79 -9.34 0.67
N MET A 63 -4.48 -8.26 0.32
CA MET A 63 -5.17 -7.39 1.28
C MET A 63 -6.36 -8.09 1.94
N GLU A 64 -7.21 -8.76 1.17
CA GLU A 64 -8.38 -9.50 1.65
C GLU A 64 -7.98 -10.68 2.54
N ALA A 65 -6.93 -11.42 2.16
CA ALA A 65 -6.37 -12.47 3.00
C ALA A 65 -5.83 -11.93 4.32
N SER A 66 -5.15 -10.78 4.29
CA SER A 66 -4.67 -10.10 5.50
C SER A 66 -5.83 -9.68 6.40
N GLN A 67 -6.88 -9.08 5.85
CA GLN A 67 -8.07 -8.67 6.59
C GLN A 67 -8.75 -9.85 7.29
N ARG A 68 -8.89 -10.99 6.60
CA ARG A 68 -9.39 -12.24 7.20
C ARG A 68 -8.45 -12.74 8.31
N GLY A 69 -7.14 -12.66 8.09
CA GLY A 69 -6.13 -13.05 9.08
C GLY A 69 -6.19 -12.22 10.37
N TYR A 70 -6.45 -10.92 10.27
CA TYR A 70 -6.57 -10.02 11.42
C TYR A 70 -7.76 -10.34 12.35
N ALA A 71 -8.72 -11.17 11.91
CA ALA A 71 -9.75 -11.68 12.80
C ALA A 71 -9.19 -12.55 13.94
N SER A 72 -7.97 -13.06 13.81
CA SER A 72 -7.25 -13.85 14.83
C SER A 72 -6.43 -13.01 15.83
N TYR A 73 -6.73 -11.72 15.97
CA TYR A 73 -5.97 -10.81 16.83
C TYR A 73 -5.93 -11.22 18.31
N ARG A 74 -6.84 -12.09 18.77
CA ARG A 74 -6.84 -12.58 20.16
C ARG A 74 -5.74 -13.62 20.39
N GLU A 75 -5.44 -14.42 19.37
CA GLU A 75 -4.42 -15.45 19.40
C GLU A 75 -3.05 -14.92 18.93
N ALA A 76 -3.06 -13.97 17.98
CA ALA A 76 -1.88 -13.34 17.41
C ALA A 76 -2.04 -11.80 17.39
N PRO A 77 -1.80 -11.12 18.53
CA PRO A 77 -2.13 -9.70 18.67
C PRO A 77 -1.19 -8.74 17.93
N TRP A 78 -0.07 -9.21 17.39
CA TRP A 78 1.00 -8.35 16.88
C TRP A 78 1.40 -8.70 15.45
N ILE A 79 1.55 -7.66 14.62
CA ILE A 79 2.19 -7.73 13.30
C ILE A 79 3.66 -7.33 13.47
N ASN A 80 4.57 -8.15 12.92
CA ASN A 80 6.00 -7.88 13.01
C ASN A 80 6.46 -6.93 11.90
N TYR A 81 6.71 -5.68 12.25
CA TYR A 81 7.40 -4.70 11.41
C TYR A 81 8.79 -4.36 11.98
N SER A 82 9.61 -5.35 12.35
CA SER A 82 10.97 -5.12 12.88
C SER A 82 12.07 -5.15 11.81
N LYS A 83 11.74 -5.49 10.56
CA LYS A 83 12.72 -5.56 9.48
C LYS A 83 13.41 -4.20 9.30
N GLY A 84 14.75 -4.22 9.29
CA GLY A 84 15.59 -3.03 9.10
C GLY A 84 15.76 -2.10 10.32
N ILE A 85 15.13 -2.42 11.46
CA ILE A 85 15.10 -1.49 12.61
C ILE A 85 16.48 -1.18 13.21
N ALA A 86 17.40 -2.14 13.20
CA ALA A 86 18.75 -1.94 13.75
C ALA A 86 19.54 -0.87 12.97
N ALA A 87 19.38 -0.84 11.64
CA ALA A 87 20.02 0.16 10.79
C ALA A 87 19.43 1.57 11.06
N GLU A 88 18.12 1.66 11.28
CA GLU A 88 17.45 2.91 11.62
C GLU A 88 17.87 3.46 12.98
N LEU A 89 17.94 2.60 14.00
CA LEU A 89 18.39 3.00 15.34
C LEU A 89 19.85 3.46 15.33
N ALA A 90 20.66 2.95 14.41
CA ALA A 90 22.03 3.42 14.18
C ALA A 90 22.10 4.74 13.38
N GLY A 91 20.97 5.35 13.03
CA GLY A 91 20.89 6.57 12.22
C GLY A 91 21.19 6.35 10.74
N GLY A 92 21.23 5.10 10.28
CA GLY A 92 21.49 4.74 8.90
C GLY A 92 20.22 4.73 8.03
N PHE A 93 20.41 4.92 6.73
CA PHE A 93 19.36 4.70 5.73
C PHE A 93 19.34 3.22 5.32
N THR A 94 18.15 2.67 5.11
CA THR A 94 17.95 1.33 4.56
C THR A 94 17.65 1.43 3.07
N ARG A 95 18.08 0.46 2.26
CA ARG A 95 17.72 0.44 0.83
C ARG A 95 16.26 0.01 0.64
N PRO A 96 15.66 0.29 -0.53
CA PRO A 96 14.34 -0.25 -0.86
C PRO A 96 14.29 -1.76 -0.65
N GLY A 97 13.29 -2.23 0.09
CA GLY A 97 13.09 -3.66 0.40
C GLY A 97 13.91 -4.20 1.58
N GLU A 98 14.79 -3.42 2.20
CA GLU A 98 15.58 -3.85 3.37
C GLU A 98 14.94 -3.48 4.72
N SER A 99 13.86 -2.69 4.71
CA SER A 99 13.21 -2.21 5.92
C SER A 99 11.71 -2.00 5.78
N ASP A 100 11.00 -2.16 6.90
CA ASP A 100 9.59 -1.75 7.07
C ASP A 100 9.46 -0.33 7.64
N PHE A 101 10.46 0.54 7.41
CA PHE A 101 10.50 1.93 7.87
C PHE A 101 9.17 2.66 7.67
N MET A 102 8.64 2.58 6.45
CA MET A 102 7.42 3.28 6.05
C MET A 102 6.20 2.82 6.85
N MET A 103 6.10 1.51 7.14
CA MET A 103 5.03 0.96 7.96
C MET A 103 5.13 1.48 9.40
N ARG A 104 6.34 1.45 9.99
CA ARG A 104 6.57 2.00 11.33
C ARG A 104 6.26 3.50 11.40
N ALA A 105 6.68 4.28 10.40
CA ALA A 105 6.42 5.72 10.33
C ALA A 105 4.91 6.01 10.24
N PHE A 106 4.18 5.29 9.39
CA PHE A 106 2.73 5.41 9.25
C PHE A 106 2.02 5.13 10.58
N PHE A 107 2.29 3.98 11.21
CA PHE A 107 1.61 3.61 12.45
C PHE A 107 2.00 4.48 13.64
N ASN A 108 3.22 5.02 13.70
CA ASN A 108 3.60 6.01 14.70
C ASN A 108 2.80 7.31 14.53
N ALA A 109 2.71 7.84 13.31
CA ALA A 109 1.91 9.04 13.04
C ALA A 109 0.42 8.80 13.31
N TRP A 110 -0.09 7.63 12.95
CA TRP A 110 -1.47 7.21 13.24
C TRP A 110 -1.75 7.12 14.74
N ARG A 111 -0.85 6.52 15.52
CA ARG A 111 -0.94 6.46 16.99
C ARG A 111 -1.02 7.87 17.58
N ASP A 112 -0.15 8.76 17.13
CA ASP A 112 -0.10 10.14 17.61
C ASP A 112 -1.38 10.90 17.22
N HIS A 113 -1.91 10.68 16.01
CA HIS A 113 -3.18 11.24 15.57
C HIS A 113 -4.37 10.77 16.41
N LEU A 114 -4.40 9.49 16.80
CA LEU A 114 -5.42 8.93 17.69
C LEU A 114 -5.24 9.33 19.17
N GLY A 115 -4.11 9.94 19.53
CA GLY A 115 -3.79 10.28 20.93
C GLY A 115 -3.57 9.06 21.84
N VAL A 116 -3.19 7.90 21.27
CA VAL A 116 -2.97 6.67 22.03
C VAL A 116 -1.64 6.75 22.79
N GLN A 117 -1.71 6.80 24.12
CA GLN A 117 -0.51 6.92 24.97
C GLN A 117 0.05 5.59 25.49
N GLN A 118 -0.78 4.56 25.59
CA GLN A 118 -0.37 3.20 25.98
C GLN A 118 -1.22 2.17 25.24
N PHE A 119 -0.56 1.15 24.69
CA PHE A 119 -1.25 -0.08 24.32
C PHE A 119 -1.36 -0.92 25.58
N THR A 120 -2.57 -1.10 26.10
CA THR A 120 -2.81 -2.13 27.12
C THR A 120 -2.71 -3.47 26.42
N GLU A 121 -1.79 -4.33 26.85
CA GLU A 121 -1.82 -5.75 26.44
C GLU A 121 -3.22 -6.28 26.74
N ALA A 122 -3.91 -6.78 25.71
CA ALA A 122 -5.18 -7.45 25.92
C ALA A 122 -4.89 -8.68 26.79
N ALA A 123 -5.57 -8.76 27.94
CA ALA A 123 -5.49 -9.88 28.87
C ALA A 123 -6.00 -11.19 28.26
#